data_AF-A0A127SVF7-F1
#
_entry.id   AF-A0A127SVF7-F1
#
_cell.length_a   1.000
_cell.length_b   1.000
_cell.length_c   1.000
_cell.angle_alpha   90.00
_cell.angle_beta   90.00
_cell.angle_gamma   90.00
#
_symmetry.space_group_name_H-M   'P 1'
#
loop_
_entity.id
_entity.type
_entity.pdbx_description
1 polymer ?
#
loop_
_entity_poly.entity_id
_entity_poly.type
_entity_poly.pdbx_seq_one_letter_code
_entity_poly.pdbx_strand_id
1 'polypeptide(L)'
;MPTLYRVLSESNWQEAQKAGYVSRCGNDVKADGVHLNLAEAVEYTAARYFIPAEAPLVLEVDYSSFEEHLEWHEPTAQEPWRKPLARIANLPLSAVITT
;
A
#
# COMPACT_ATOMS: atom_id res chain seq x y z
N MET A 1 -1.06 17.40 -2.19
CA MET A 1 -1.91 16.20 -2.25
C MET A 1 -1.56 15.36 -1.06
N PRO A 2 -2.54 14.80 -0.34
CA PRO A 2 -2.24 13.96 0.79
C PRO A 2 -1.77 12.59 0.27
N THR A 3 -0.55 12.21 0.65
CA THR A 3 0.18 11.08 0.04
C THR A 3 0.36 9.94 1.03
N LEU A 4 0.14 8.71 0.56
CA LEU A 4 0.54 7.47 1.20
C LEU A 4 1.31 6.59 0.23
N TYR A 5 1.87 5.49 0.73
CA TYR A 5 2.74 4.62 -0.05
C TYR A 5 2.27 3.16 -0.04
N ARG A 6 2.48 2.46 -1.14
CA ARG A 6 2.24 1.01 -1.22
C ARG A 6 3.47 0.30 -1.74
N VAL A 7 3.93 -0.71 -1.01
CA VAL A 7 5.01 -1.61 -1.47
C VAL A 7 4.39 -2.85 -2.10
N LEU A 8 4.91 -3.27 -3.25
CA LEU A 8 4.51 -4.47 -3.99
C LEU A 8 5.67 -4.98 -4.84
N SER A 9 5.60 -6.21 -5.33
CA SER A 9 6.57 -6.74 -6.30
C SER A 9 6.38 -6.15 -7.69
N GLU A 10 7.43 -6.16 -8.50
CA GLU A 10 7.35 -5.78 -9.92
C GLU A 10 6.29 -6.58 -10.68
N SER A 11 6.17 -7.89 -10.42
CA SER A 11 5.15 -8.74 -11.05
C SER A 11 3.73 -8.25 -10.78
N ASN A 12 3.44 -7.91 -9.52
CA ASN A 12 2.13 -7.42 -9.12
C ASN A 12 1.84 -6.04 -9.72
N TRP A 13 2.88 -5.23 -9.90
CA TRP A 13 2.73 -3.95 -10.60
C TRP A 13 2.36 -4.13 -12.07
N GLN A 14 3.04 -5.03 -12.79
CA GLN A 14 2.72 -5.34 -14.18
C GLN A 14 1.30 -5.91 -14.35
N GLU A 15 0.83 -6.71 -13.39
CA GLU A 15 -0.55 -7.19 -13.34
C GLU A 15 -1.53 -6.04 -13.10
N ALA A 16 -1.23 -5.15 -12.15
CA ALA A 16 -2.06 -4.00 -11.84
C ALA A 16 -2.24 -3.06 -13.03
N GLN A 17 -1.18 -2.83 -13.80
CA GLN A 17 -1.24 -2.04 -15.03
C GLN A 17 -2.19 -2.63 -16.08
N LYS A 18 -2.32 -3.96 -16.14
CA LYS A 18 -3.25 -4.64 -17.06
C LYS A 18 -4.68 -4.63 -16.53
N ALA A 19 -4.85 -4.75 -15.21
CA ALA A 19 -6.16 -4.83 -14.55
C ALA A 19 -6.82 -3.46 -14.31
N GLY A 20 -6.03 -2.39 -14.24
CA GLY A 20 -6.49 -1.04 -13.87
C GLY A 20 -6.60 -0.81 -12.36
N TYR A 21 -6.10 -1.73 -11.53
CA TYR A 21 -6.05 -1.61 -10.07
C TYR A 21 -4.97 -2.53 -9.48
N VAL A 22 -4.45 -2.18 -8.32
CA VAL A 22 -3.60 -3.07 -7.52
C VAL A 22 -4.48 -3.95 -6.64
N SER A 23 -4.39 -5.26 -6.85
CA SER A 23 -5.13 -6.26 -6.08
C SER A 23 -4.69 -6.31 -4.61
N ARG A 24 -5.63 -6.62 -3.72
CA ARG A 24 -5.33 -6.95 -2.31
C ARG A 24 -4.34 -8.12 -2.22
N CYS A 25 -3.32 -7.99 -1.37
CA CYS A 25 -2.43 -9.10 -1.01
C CYS A 25 -3.04 -9.95 0.12
N GLY A 26 -2.36 -11.03 0.53
CA GLY A 26 -2.86 -11.92 1.58
C GLY A 26 -3.18 -11.21 2.92
N ASN A 27 -2.38 -10.21 3.31
CA ASN A 27 -2.64 -9.45 4.53
C ASN A 27 -3.84 -8.49 4.37
N ASP A 28 -3.98 -7.88 3.20
CA ASP A 28 -5.12 -7.01 2.87
C ASP A 28 -6.44 -7.78 2.87
N VAL A 29 -6.44 -9.00 2.31
CA VAL A 29 -7.64 -9.87 2.31
C VAL A 29 -8.04 -10.22 3.74
N LYS A 30 -7.08 -10.58 4.60
CA LYS A 30 -7.35 -10.90 6.01
C LYS A 30 -7.89 -9.70 6.80
N ALA A 31 -7.40 -8.49 6.49
CA ALA A 31 -7.82 -7.27 7.15
C ALA A 31 -9.11 -6.66 6.55
N ASP A 32 -9.60 -7.17 5.43
CA ASP A 32 -10.67 -6.59 4.63
C ASP A 32 -10.42 -5.11 4.27
N GLY A 33 -9.26 -4.84 3.67
CA GLY A 33 -8.85 -3.50 3.24
C GLY A 33 -7.45 -3.47 2.66
N VAL A 34 -7.06 -2.37 2.03
CA VAL A 34 -5.71 -2.20 1.45
C VAL A 34 -4.80 -1.49 2.46
N HIS A 35 -3.74 -2.17 2.89
CA HIS A 35 -2.71 -1.54 3.72
C HIS A 35 -1.91 -0.53 2.89
N LEU A 36 -1.75 0.67 3.44
CA LEU A 36 -0.86 1.70 2.93
C LEU A 36 0.20 2.01 3.99
N ASN A 37 1.19 2.80 3.63
CA ASN A 37 2.33 3.13 4.47
C ASN A 37 2.49 4.64 4.52
N LEU A 38 2.90 5.14 5.69
CA LEU A 38 3.56 6.44 5.78
C LEU A 38 4.97 6.33 5.18
N ALA A 39 5.57 7.46 4.78
CA ALA A 39 6.92 7.48 4.20
C ALA A 39 7.95 6.78 5.12
N GLU A 40 7.89 7.06 6.42
CA GLU A 40 8.78 6.48 7.44
C GLU A 40 8.64 4.95 7.61
N ALA A 41 7.54 4.36 7.14
CA ALA A 41 7.28 2.93 7.22
C ALA A 41 7.73 2.14 5.98
N VAL A 42 8.02 2.82 4.87
CA VAL A 42 8.26 2.17 3.56
C VAL A 42 9.45 1.21 3.62
N GLU A 43 10.60 1.67 4.13
CA GLU A 43 11.82 0.85 4.18
C GLU A 43 11.63 -0.38 5.07
N TYR A 44 10.98 -0.19 6.23
CA TYR A 44 10.64 -1.30 7.12
C TYR A 44 9.74 -2.33 6.42
N THR A 45 8.65 -1.87 5.79
CA THR A 45 7.71 -2.74 5.09
C THR A 45 8.38 -3.51 3.96
N ALA A 46 9.23 -2.85 3.16
CA ALA A 46 9.99 -3.47 2.10
C ALA A 46 10.90 -4.59 2.65
N ALA A 47 11.70 -4.28 3.68
CA ALA A 47 12.62 -5.26 4.29
C ALA A 47 11.91 -6.41 5.02
N ARG A 48 10.71 -6.15 5.56
CA ARG A 48 9.93 -7.12 6.35
C ARG A 48 9.25 -8.18 5.49
N TYR A 49 8.74 -7.78 4.33
CA TYR A 49 7.77 -8.57 3.55
C TYR A 49 8.24 -8.96 2.15
N PHE A 50 9.34 -8.39 1.66
CA PHE A 50 9.83 -8.65 0.32
C PHE A 50 11.30 -9.08 0.34
N ILE A 51 11.70 -9.86 -0.65
CA ILE A 51 13.10 -10.20 -0.92
C ILE A 51 13.60 -9.50 -2.19
N PRO A 52 14.93 -9.28 -2.34
CA PRO A 52 15.47 -8.59 -3.52
C PRO A 52 15.09 -9.22 -4.86
N ALA A 53 14.89 -10.54 -4.91
CA ALA A 53 14.49 -11.26 -6.12
C ALA A 53 13.06 -10.92 -6.60
N GLU A 54 12.22 -10.33 -5.74
CA GLU A 54 10.87 -9.87 -6.11
C GLU A 54 10.85 -8.47 -6.72
N ALA A 55 12.02 -7.80 -6.77
CA ALA A 55 12.18 -6.43 -7.26
C ALA A 55 11.08 -5.49 -6.71
N PRO A 56 11.01 -5.27 -5.39
CA PRO A 56 9.94 -4.50 -4.78
C PRO A 56 9.97 -3.03 -5.27
N LEU A 57 8.78 -2.52 -5.59
CA LEU A 57 8.52 -1.15 -6.00
C LEU A 57 7.73 -0.41 -4.92
N VAL A 58 7.82 0.91 -4.92
CA VAL A 58 7.07 1.78 -3.98
C VAL A 58 6.17 2.70 -4.78
N LEU A 59 4.86 2.48 -4.69
CA LEU A 59 3.88 3.37 -5.29
C LEU A 59 3.66 4.57 -4.39
N GLU A 60 3.70 5.76 -4.96
CA GLU A 60 3.16 6.97 -4.36
C GLU A 60 1.66 7.06 -4.70
N VAL A 61 0.81 7.26 -3.68
CA VAL A 61 -0.65 7.17 -3.81
C VAL A 61 -1.31 8.46 -3.32
N ASP A 62 -2.11 9.08 -4.20
CA ASP A 62 -3.05 10.14 -3.82
C ASP A 62 -4.32 9.51 -3.25
N TYR A 63 -4.51 9.63 -1.94
CA TYR A 63 -5.65 9.02 -1.27
C TYR A 63 -6.90 9.90 -1.23
N SER A 64 -6.89 11.09 -1.85
CA SER A 64 -8.02 12.04 -1.79
C SER A 64 -9.36 11.42 -2.21
N SER A 65 -9.35 10.48 -3.16
CA SER A 65 -10.56 9.83 -3.67
C SER A 65 -11.19 8.79 -2.73
N PHE A 66 -10.47 8.37 -1.68
CA PHE A 66 -10.93 7.37 -0.72
C PHE A 66 -10.56 7.73 0.73
N GLU A 67 -10.30 9.01 1.00
CA GLU A 67 -9.88 9.51 2.31
C GLU A 67 -10.88 9.16 3.41
N GLU A 68 -12.18 9.27 3.12
CA GLU A 68 -13.27 8.91 4.05
C GLU A 68 -13.32 7.42 4.42
N HIS A 69 -12.61 6.56 3.66
CA HIS A 69 -12.50 5.13 3.90
C HIS A 69 -11.18 4.75 4.58
N LEU A 70 -10.32 5.71 4.94
CA LEU A 70 -9.09 5.44 5.66
C LEU A 70 -9.34 5.24 7.16
N GLU A 71 -8.96 4.07 7.64
CA GLU A 71 -8.83 3.77 9.05
C GLU A 71 -7.35 3.89 9.46
N TRP A 72 -7.09 4.56 10.57
CA TRP A 72 -5.73 4.71 11.10
C TRP A 72 -5.56 3.86 12.34
N HIS A 73 -4.70 2.85 12.26
CA HIS A 73 -4.34 2.04 13.41
C HIS A 73 -3.18 2.68 14.17
N GLU A 74 -3.24 2.59 15.50
CA GLU A 74 -2.25 3.18 16.39
C GLU A 74 -0.90 2.45 16.31
N PRO A 75 0.21 3.17 16.57
CA PRO A 75 1.55 2.59 16.57
C PRO A 75 1.71 1.45 17.58
N THR A 76 2.70 0.59 17.33
CA THR A 76 3.13 -0.42 18.29
C THR A 76 4.59 -0.20 18.69
N ALA A 77 5.09 -0.92 19.69
CA ALA A 77 6.49 -0.83 20.08
C ALA A 77 7.46 -1.25 18.95
N GLN A 78 7.01 -2.12 18.03
CA GLN A 78 7.82 -2.59 16.90
C GLN A 78 7.60 -1.75 15.63
N GLU A 79 6.47 -1.06 15.53
CA GLU A 79 6.07 -0.24 14.37
C GLU A 79 5.63 1.14 14.92
N PRO A 80 6.58 2.06 15.19
CA PRO A 80 6.33 3.33 15.89
C PRO A 80 5.68 4.41 15.00
N TRP A 81 4.87 4.01 14.03
CA TRP A 81 4.13 4.89 13.12
C TRP A 81 2.67 4.43 13.01
N ARG A 82 1.78 5.35 12.64
CA ARG A 82 0.37 4.99 12.39
C ARG A 82 0.28 4.17 11.10
N LYS A 83 -0.63 3.20 11.08
CA LYS A 83 -0.81 2.30 9.94
C LYS A 83 -2.15 2.59 9.24
N PRO A 84 -2.14 3.18 8.04
CA PRO A 84 -3.35 3.42 7.29
C PRO A 84 -3.86 2.14 6.61
N LEU A 85 -5.15 1.87 6.78
CA LEU A 85 -5.89 0.79 6.14
C LEU A 85 -7.07 1.40 5.37
N ALA A 86 -7.05 1.32 4.05
CA ALA A 86 -8.15 1.80 3.22
C ALA A 86 -9.22 0.72 3.08
N ARG A 87 -10.45 1.01 3.51
CA ARG A 87 -11.62 0.10 3.44
C ARG A 87 -12.22 0.04 2.03
N ILE A 88 -11.40 -0.36 1.05
CA ILE A 88 -11.73 -0.43 -0.38
C ILE A 88 -11.41 -1.81 -0.96
N ALA A 89 -12.09 -2.20 -2.04
CA ALA A 89 -11.96 -3.51 -2.67
C ALA A 89 -10.57 -3.76 -3.27
N ASN A 90 -10.02 -2.78 -3.97
CA ASN A 90 -8.68 -2.76 -4.55
C ASN A 90 -8.17 -1.32 -4.59
N LEU A 91 -6.87 -1.10 -4.73
CA LEU A 91 -6.34 0.25 -4.92
C LEU A 91 -6.47 0.63 -6.41
N PRO A 92 -7.28 1.63 -6.77
CA PRO A 92 -7.43 2.02 -8.17
C PRO A 92 -6.13 2.55 -8.75
N LEU A 93 -5.79 2.16 -9.99
CA LEU A 93 -4.56 2.63 -10.64
C LEU A 93 -4.57 4.15 -10.86
N SER A 94 -5.75 4.76 -10.98
CA SER A 94 -5.91 6.22 -11.09
C SER A 94 -5.49 6.99 -9.83
N ALA A 95 -5.32 6.33 -8.70
CA ALA A 95 -4.80 6.93 -7.47
C ALA A 95 -3.26 6.86 -7.38
N VAL A 96 -2.59 6.13 -8.27
CA VAL A 96 -1.12 6.02 -8.27
C VAL A 96 -0.52 7.22 -9.00
N ILE A 97 0.35 7.95 -8.32
CA ILE A 97 1.04 9.14 -8.85
C ILE A 97 2.31 8.71 -9.60
N THR A 98 3.13 7.90 -8.94
CA THR A 98 4.42 7.42 -9.47
C THR A 98 4.84 6.12 -8.79
N THR A 99 5.90 5.49 -9.29
CA THR A 99 6.44 4.19 -8.88
C THR A 99 7.93 4.25 -8.66
#